data_AF-A0A812LSY2-F1
#
_entry.id   AF-A0A812LSY2-F1
#
_cell.length_a   1.000
_cell.length_b   1.000
_cell.length_c   1.000
_cell.angle_alpha   90.00
_cell.angle_beta   90.00
_cell.angle_gamma   90.00
#
_symmetry.space_group_name_H-M   'P 1'
#
loop_
_entity.id
_entity.type
_entity.pdbx_description
1 polymer ?
#
loop_
_entity_poly.entity_id
_entity_poly.type
_entity_poly.pdbx_seq_one_letter_code
_entity_poly.pdbx_strand_id
1 'polypeptide(L)'
;MGPSKPLMGPPQAMTRQRVNLVGIIMALFVPWFVFIAICGLWSFKLRYISPGVVIAITVSLGVLLGLYTLYRVQLSCRAVIFGHFHLVETGRFAVWLLFIAVTASIAFVLGLLMGSYNYQTNMRSIFDVVSLNSYVEVNPSTMRGQELMDAGKVQFVAGAGLDVRLANGFKNTDVFCVAPITVNNLVLASYDFWAVGKNCCSDQQADFKCGAYNSDGPKGGLRITSDEDRDFYRLAVQQAESAYAIKAIHPLFFEWTADSSKQVQDDERAGYQMFLIGIIGHFAFQAFLVMISVACFTKNSEFSDAMGQYFSLRGAEEWAETLDKTALPSIWSTATYTPLAKSRQILLTRPGNVEYVFPGTFRQGGNYVQVSEAAEVVLIVGFDADSGRCYSGVVLQAHCNFPHKFSRTVEEVTSAEKKEAPASPSDWESQDTRCPSVEKLRRECSWMSRSPSGARISPTSTLAKSASRSSGLSLEKFGELEEAPPTREQLWPCCLFYAVKEGILVHFADDIESCEEVVRSVQARYRDAQGTVGAPPNHPQVHIVRHSAGGAPPVAGRMISQVLRNDLKRDFKVFSTASQQKDFTNCVAFSMRIIKDFQLAVRGFDIVKVCQSNPALGHKTGEVVGSAWEKLYHAV
;
A
#
# COMPACT_ATOMS: atom_id res chain seq x y z
N MET A 1 -49.16 25.75 -28.68
CA MET A 1 -47.69 25.73 -28.50
C MET A 1 -47.41 25.28 -27.08
N GLY A 2 -46.98 24.03 -26.91
CA GLY A 2 -46.81 23.40 -25.59
C GLY A 2 -45.44 23.69 -24.97
N PRO A 3 -45.29 23.61 -23.63
CA PRO A 3 -44.05 23.89 -22.94
C PRO A 3 -43.03 22.76 -23.12
N SER A 4 -41.81 23.12 -23.50
CA SER A 4 -40.68 22.21 -23.67
C SER A 4 -40.20 21.69 -22.31
N LYS A 5 -40.29 20.36 -22.10
CA LYS A 5 -39.73 19.67 -20.95
C LYS A 5 -38.18 19.78 -20.96
N PRO A 6 -37.53 20.13 -19.83
CA PRO A 6 -36.08 20.04 -19.72
C PRO A 6 -35.64 18.57 -19.65
N LEU A 7 -34.73 18.19 -20.55
CA LEU A 7 -34.05 16.90 -20.57
C LEU A 7 -33.08 16.82 -19.39
N MET A 8 -33.53 16.22 -18.29
CA MET A 8 -32.68 15.85 -17.15
C MET A 8 -31.93 14.56 -17.55
N GLY A 9 -30.65 14.68 -17.88
CA GLY A 9 -29.77 13.54 -18.16
C GLY A 9 -29.65 12.64 -16.94
N PRO A 10 -29.45 11.31 -17.11
CA PRO A 10 -29.39 10.37 -16.01
C PRO A 10 -28.21 10.70 -15.08
N PRO A 11 -28.35 10.49 -13.75
CA PRO A 11 -27.28 10.71 -12.79
C PRO A 11 -26.07 9.85 -13.17
N GLN A 12 -24.91 10.48 -13.36
CA GLN A 12 -23.66 9.77 -13.60
C GLN A 12 -23.30 8.97 -12.35
N ALA A 13 -23.40 7.64 -12.46
CA ALA A 13 -23.10 6.71 -11.39
C ALA A 13 -21.66 6.88 -10.91
N MET A 14 -21.48 7.03 -9.58
CA MET A 14 -20.18 7.02 -8.91
C MET A 14 -19.30 5.89 -9.45
N THR A 15 -18.16 6.25 -10.04
CA THR A 15 -17.20 5.28 -10.58
C THR A 15 -16.64 4.44 -9.44
N ARG A 16 -17.17 3.21 -9.32
CA ARG A 16 -16.80 2.20 -8.33
C ARG A 16 -15.27 2.03 -8.29
N GLN A 17 -14.67 2.23 -7.12
CA GLN A 17 -13.23 2.04 -6.91
C GLN A 17 -12.79 0.65 -7.38
N ARG A 18 -11.83 0.59 -8.31
CA ARG A 18 -11.33 -0.68 -8.85
C ARG A 18 -10.38 -1.35 -7.84
N VAL A 19 -10.73 -2.55 -7.43
CA VAL A 19 -9.90 -3.42 -6.58
C VAL A 19 -8.76 -4.00 -7.43
N ASN A 20 -7.52 -3.97 -6.92
CA ASN A 20 -6.35 -4.56 -7.60
C ASN A 20 -6.39 -6.10 -7.51
N LEU A 21 -7.12 -6.73 -8.44
CA LEU A 21 -7.29 -8.19 -8.51
C LEU A 21 -5.94 -8.94 -8.55
N VAL A 22 -4.97 -8.41 -9.31
CA VAL A 22 -3.63 -9.02 -9.44
C VAL A 22 -2.91 -9.10 -8.09
N GLY A 23 -3.03 -8.07 -7.24
CA GLY A 23 -2.43 -8.05 -5.91
C GLY A 23 -3.05 -9.08 -4.98
N ILE A 24 -4.37 -9.28 -5.06
CA ILE A 24 -5.11 -10.29 -4.30
C ILE A 24 -4.68 -11.71 -4.69
N ILE A 25 -4.58 -11.98 -6.00
CA ILE A 25 -4.14 -13.27 -6.52
C ILE A 25 -2.71 -13.57 -6.06
N MET A 26 -1.79 -12.61 -6.18
CA MET A 26 -0.42 -12.79 -5.68
C MET A 26 -0.36 -12.99 -4.16
N ALA A 27 -1.19 -12.28 -3.39
CA ALA A 27 -1.29 -12.43 -1.94
C ALA A 27 -1.82 -13.79 -1.48
N LEU A 28 -2.61 -14.47 -2.31
CA LEU A 28 -3.08 -15.82 -2.03
C LEU A 28 -2.03 -16.88 -2.39
N PHE A 29 -1.51 -16.84 -3.62
CA PHE A 29 -0.72 -17.94 -4.17
C PHE A 29 0.76 -17.90 -3.78
N VAL A 30 1.37 -16.73 -3.62
CA VAL A 30 2.83 -16.65 -3.33
C VAL A 30 3.17 -17.30 -1.97
N PRO A 31 2.52 -16.94 -0.85
CA PRO A 31 2.79 -17.59 0.43
C PRO A 31 2.48 -19.08 0.43
N TRP A 32 1.42 -19.49 -0.29
CA TRP A 32 1.04 -20.89 -0.43
C TRP A 32 2.11 -21.72 -1.16
N PHE A 33 2.66 -21.23 -2.26
CA PHE A 33 3.75 -21.91 -2.95
C PHE A 33 5.02 -21.97 -2.12
N VAL A 34 5.35 -20.91 -1.38
CA VAL A 34 6.48 -20.91 -0.43
C VAL A 34 6.29 -21.99 0.64
N PHE A 35 5.08 -22.10 1.20
CA PHE A 35 4.76 -23.15 2.17
C PHE A 35 4.92 -24.55 1.57
N ILE A 36 4.36 -24.81 0.39
CA ILE A 36 4.48 -26.12 -0.29
C ILE A 36 5.95 -26.49 -0.51
N ALA A 37 6.74 -25.55 -1.04
CA ALA A 37 8.14 -25.79 -1.36
C ALA A 37 8.95 -26.13 -0.10
N ILE A 38 8.81 -25.35 0.97
CA ILE A 38 9.58 -25.55 2.21
C ILE A 38 9.10 -26.79 2.97
N CYS A 39 7.79 -26.99 3.09
CA CYS A 39 7.21 -28.15 3.74
C CYS A 39 7.61 -29.45 3.01
N GLY A 40 7.59 -29.45 1.67
CA GLY A 40 8.03 -30.59 0.86
C GLY A 40 9.53 -30.86 1.00
N LEU A 41 10.37 -29.81 0.96
CA LEU A 41 11.82 -29.92 1.13
C LEU A 41 12.19 -30.57 2.49
N TRP A 42 11.45 -30.24 3.54
CA TRP A 42 11.69 -30.75 4.90
C TRP A 42 10.99 -32.08 5.23
N SER A 43 10.00 -32.51 4.43
CA SER A 43 9.23 -33.74 4.67
C SER A 43 9.78 -34.98 3.97
N PHE A 44 10.43 -34.84 2.80
CA PHE A 44 10.70 -35.97 1.90
C PHE A 44 12.18 -36.39 1.83
N LYS A 45 12.44 -37.37 0.96
CA LYS A 45 13.71 -38.09 0.76
C LYS A 45 14.95 -37.19 0.61
N LEU A 46 14.81 -35.97 0.10
CA LEU A 46 15.93 -35.05 -0.06
C LEU A 46 16.61 -34.72 1.29
N ARG A 47 15.80 -34.59 2.36
CA ARG A 47 16.30 -34.37 3.73
C ARG A 47 17.02 -35.60 4.28
N TYR A 48 16.56 -36.80 3.89
CA TYR A 48 17.15 -38.08 4.30
C TYR A 48 18.53 -38.30 3.69
N ILE A 49 18.65 -38.13 2.36
CA ILE A 49 19.89 -38.40 1.63
C ILE A 49 20.97 -37.36 1.96
N SER A 50 20.59 -36.08 1.97
CA SER A 50 21.55 -34.97 2.07
C SER A 50 21.01 -33.85 2.98
N PRO A 51 21.04 -34.02 4.31
CA PRO A 51 20.52 -33.02 5.24
C PRO A 51 21.24 -31.67 5.10
N GLY A 52 22.55 -31.68 4.84
CA GLY A 52 23.34 -30.45 4.66
C GLY A 52 22.87 -29.58 3.49
N VAL A 53 22.50 -30.21 2.36
CA VAL A 53 22.01 -29.49 1.17
C VAL A 53 20.64 -28.86 1.44
N VAL A 54 19.73 -29.60 2.10
CA VAL A 54 18.42 -29.09 2.48
C VAL A 54 18.53 -27.90 3.43
N ILE A 55 19.40 -28.00 4.43
CA ILE A 55 19.66 -26.90 5.38
C ILE A 55 20.24 -25.68 4.63
N ALA A 56 21.22 -25.87 3.75
CA ALA A 56 21.82 -24.78 2.98
C ALA A 56 20.80 -24.08 2.06
N ILE A 57 19.96 -24.83 1.34
CA ILE A 57 18.88 -24.28 0.50
C ILE A 57 17.87 -23.52 1.37
N THR A 58 17.49 -24.09 2.51
CA THR A 58 16.52 -23.46 3.42
C THR A 58 17.06 -22.15 3.98
N VAL A 59 18.29 -22.14 4.48
CA VAL A 59 18.92 -20.95 5.07
C VAL A 59 19.10 -19.86 4.01
N SER A 60 19.57 -20.21 2.80
CA SER A 60 19.73 -19.24 1.71
C SER A 60 18.40 -18.62 1.29
N LEU A 61 17.34 -19.41 1.11
CA LEU A 61 15.99 -18.90 0.81
C LEU A 61 15.44 -18.05 1.97
N GLY A 62 15.64 -18.46 3.21
CA GLY A 62 15.21 -17.72 4.40
C GLY A 62 15.91 -16.37 4.52
N VAL A 63 17.22 -16.30 4.26
CA VAL A 63 17.98 -15.05 4.24
C VAL A 63 17.50 -14.13 3.12
N LEU A 64 17.30 -14.65 1.90
CA LEU A 64 16.80 -13.85 0.78
C LEU A 64 15.40 -13.28 1.05
N LEU A 65 14.49 -14.11 1.59
CA LEU A 65 13.14 -13.69 1.96
C LEU A 65 13.17 -12.66 3.09
N GLY A 66 14.01 -12.88 4.12
CA GLY A 66 14.19 -11.95 5.24
C GLY A 66 14.78 -10.60 4.81
N LEU A 67 15.78 -10.60 3.93
CA LEU A 67 16.33 -9.36 3.37
C LEU A 67 15.28 -8.61 2.53
N TYR A 68 14.50 -9.35 1.72
CA TYR A 68 13.41 -8.76 0.96
C TYR A 68 12.34 -8.14 1.87
N THR A 69 11.91 -8.82 2.93
CA THR A 69 10.91 -8.29 3.87
C THR A 69 11.43 -7.06 4.61
N LEU A 70 12.68 -7.10 5.10
CA LEU A 70 13.34 -5.97 5.74
C LEU A 70 13.46 -4.76 4.81
N TYR A 71 13.85 -4.98 3.55
CA TYR A 71 13.90 -3.92 2.54
C TYR A 71 12.51 -3.27 2.32
N ARG A 72 11.45 -4.08 2.21
CA ARG A 72 10.08 -3.59 2.04
C ARG A 72 9.54 -2.85 3.27
N VAL A 73 9.84 -3.36 4.47
CA VAL A 73 9.49 -2.68 5.74
C VAL A 73 10.24 -1.36 5.84
N GLN A 74 11.54 -1.34 5.56
CA GLN A 74 12.35 -0.11 5.60
C GLN A 74 11.84 0.93 4.59
N LEU A 75 11.48 0.52 3.38
CA LEU A 75 10.88 1.42 2.38
C LEU A 75 9.54 1.99 2.88
N SER A 76 8.72 1.16 3.53
CA SER A 76 7.42 1.56 4.09
C SER A 76 7.60 2.52 5.29
N CYS A 77 8.54 2.24 6.19
CA CYS A 77 8.86 3.11 7.32
C CYS A 77 9.45 4.44 6.87
N ARG A 78 10.35 4.45 5.88
CA ARG A 78 10.91 5.70 5.33
C ARG A 78 9.83 6.56 4.67
N ALA A 79 8.86 5.94 3.99
CA ALA A 79 7.71 6.65 3.43
C ALA A 79 6.83 7.29 4.51
N VAL A 80 6.66 6.65 5.67
CA VAL A 80 5.89 7.18 6.81
C VAL A 80 6.66 8.27 7.56
N ILE A 81 7.96 8.07 7.83
CA ILE A 81 8.76 8.97 8.68
C ILE A 81 9.20 10.24 7.94
N PHE A 82 9.63 10.15 6.68
CA PHE A 82 10.21 11.30 5.95
C PHE A 82 9.18 12.11 5.15
N GLY A 83 7.88 11.83 5.28
CA GLY A 83 6.83 12.63 4.65
C GLY A 83 6.87 12.67 3.11
N HIS A 84 7.69 11.85 2.45
CA HIS A 84 7.80 11.75 0.99
C HIS A 84 6.58 10.99 0.42
N PHE A 85 5.43 11.65 0.44
CA PHE A 85 4.14 11.19 -0.10
C PHE A 85 4.10 11.17 -1.65
N HIS A 86 5.25 11.18 -2.34
CA HIS A 86 5.32 11.10 -3.80
C HIS A 86 5.07 9.69 -4.36
N LEU A 87 5.03 8.66 -3.51
CA LEU A 87 4.76 7.26 -3.89
C LEU A 87 3.32 6.82 -3.61
N VAL A 88 2.36 7.74 -3.49
CA VAL A 88 0.97 7.41 -3.08
C VAL A 88 0.09 6.88 -4.20
N GLU A 89 0.40 7.13 -5.48
CA GLU A 89 -0.20 6.37 -6.58
C GLU A 89 0.26 4.89 -6.60
N THR A 90 1.46 4.61 -6.08
CA THR A 90 1.95 3.24 -5.81
C THR A 90 1.62 2.72 -4.40
N GLY A 91 0.97 3.51 -3.54
CA GLY A 91 0.80 3.20 -2.11
C GLY A 91 -0.02 1.92 -1.87
N ARG A 92 -1.06 1.68 -2.67
CA ARG A 92 -1.85 0.43 -2.57
C ARG A 92 -1.04 -0.79 -2.96
N PHE A 93 -0.26 -0.71 -4.03
CA PHE A 93 0.62 -1.79 -4.46
C PHE A 93 1.73 -2.05 -3.44
N ALA A 94 2.24 -1.01 -2.79
CA ALA A 94 3.23 -1.12 -1.73
C ALA A 94 2.71 -1.87 -0.49
N VAL A 95 1.47 -1.58 -0.07
CA VAL A 95 0.81 -2.28 1.05
C VAL A 95 0.54 -3.75 0.73
N TRP A 96 0.06 -4.07 -0.48
CA TRP A 96 -0.13 -5.45 -0.91
C TRP A 96 1.18 -6.24 -0.93
N LEU A 97 2.27 -5.64 -1.43
CA LEU A 97 3.58 -6.28 -1.42
C LEU A 97 4.16 -6.46 -0.01
N LEU A 98 3.90 -5.53 0.92
CA LEU A 98 4.27 -5.69 2.33
C LEU A 98 3.48 -6.85 2.97
N PHE A 99 2.18 -6.93 2.72
CA PHE A 99 1.34 -8.04 3.18
C PHE A 99 1.83 -9.38 2.64
N ILE A 100 2.14 -9.46 1.34
CA ILE A 100 2.74 -10.65 0.71
C ILE A 100 4.05 -11.03 1.40
N ALA A 101 4.93 -10.06 1.64
CA ALA A 101 6.24 -10.31 2.26
C ALA A 101 6.10 -10.88 3.69
N VAL A 102 5.23 -10.29 4.51
CA VAL A 102 5.00 -10.74 5.90
C VAL A 102 4.35 -12.13 5.92
N THR A 103 3.28 -12.33 5.15
CA THR A 103 2.59 -13.63 5.10
C THR A 103 3.46 -14.74 4.51
N ALA A 104 4.29 -14.45 3.51
CA ALA A 104 5.28 -15.39 2.98
C ALA A 104 6.34 -15.77 4.03
N SER A 105 6.75 -14.84 4.89
CA SER A 105 7.69 -15.12 5.98
C SER A 105 7.08 -16.03 7.04
N ILE A 106 5.81 -15.80 7.39
CA ILE A 106 5.06 -16.69 8.29
C ILE A 106 4.89 -18.08 7.66
N ALA A 107 4.51 -18.13 6.38
CA ALA A 107 4.36 -19.38 5.62
C ALA A 107 5.68 -20.18 5.57
N PHE A 108 6.82 -19.51 5.42
CA PHE A 108 8.14 -20.14 5.46
C PHE A 108 8.39 -20.84 6.81
N VAL A 109 8.16 -20.14 7.93
CA VAL A 109 8.36 -20.72 9.28
C VAL A 109 7.39 -21.88 9.53
N LEU A 110 6.11 -21.71 9.18
CA LEU A 110 5.11 -22.77 9.32
C LEU A 110 5.45 -24.00 8.48
N GLY A 111 5.96 -23.80 7.26
CA GLY A 111 6.41 -24.88 6.38
C GLY A 111 7.57 -25.66 7.00
N LEU A 112 8.51 -24.99 7.67
CA LEU A 112 9.61 -25.64 8.38
C LEU A 112 9.13 -26.48 9.56
N LEU A 113 8.27 -25.92 10.40
CA LEU A 113 7.78 -26.60 11.59
C LEU A 113 6.93 -27.81 11.20
N MET A 114 5.98 -27.64 10.29
CA MET A 114 5.09 -28.71 9.85
C MET A 114 5.85 -29.78 9.06
N GLY A 115 6.74 -29.38 8.15
CA GLY A 115 7.58 -30.32 7.41
C GLY A 115 8.53 -31.08 8.33
N SER A 116 9.09 -30.41 9.33
CA SER A 116 9.97 -31.08 10.30
C SER A 116 9.22 -32.07 11.17
N TYR A 117 8.03 -31.69 11.62
CA TYR A 117 7.15 -32.58 12.39
C TYR A 117 6.77 -33.81 11.57
N ASN A 118 6.27 -33.63 10.35
CA ASN A 118 5.88 -34.74 9.47
C ASN A 118 7.04 -35.69 9.15
N TYR A 119 8.24 -35.15 8.97
CA TYR A 119 9.43 -35.96 8.78
C TYR A 119 9.76 -36.82 9.99
N GLN A 120 9.76 -36.23 11.18
CA GLN A 120 10.13 -36.96 12.40
C GLN A 120 9.10 -38.01 12.79
N THR A 121 7.80 -37.71 12.63
CA THR A 121 6.73 -38.61 13.09
C THR A 121 6.39 -39.70 12.10
N ASN A 122 6.30 -39.38 10.80
CA ASN A 122 5.83 -40.33 9.79
C ASN A 122 6.98 -40.81 8.88
N MET A 123 7.71 -39.88 8.25
CA MET A 123 8.55 -40.24 7.10
C MET A 123 9.92 -40.84 7.47
N ARG A 124 10.51 -40.48 8.61
CA ARG A 124 11.86 -40.93 9.00
C ARG A 124 11.94 -42.44 9.15
N SER A 125 11.03 -43.02 9.94
CA SER A 125 11.02 -44.47 10.18
C SER A 125 10.83 -45.25 8.88
N ILE A 126 9.96 -44.77 7.99
CA ILE A 126 9.72 -45.36 6.68
C ILE A 126 11.00 -45.32 5.83
N PHE A 127 11.68 -44.17 5.74
CA PHE A 127 12.90 -44.08 4.94
C PHE A 127 14.03 -44.97 5.48
N ASP A 128 14.14 -45.11 6.80
CA ASP A 128 15.09 -46.04 7.41
C ASP A 128 14.78 -47.49 7.01
N VAL A 129 13.51 -47.91 7.03
CA VAL A 129 13.12 -49.26 6.62
C VAL A 129 13.25 -49.48 5.11
N VAL A 130 12.88 -48.51 4.28
CA VAL A 130 12.93 -48.61 2.81
C VAL A 130 14.38 -48.53 2.28
N SER A 131 15.31 -47.95 3.06
CA SER A 131 16.73 -47.95 2.70
C SER A 131 17.44 -49.30 2.92
N LEU A 132 16.80 -50.21 3.64
CA LEU A 132 17.28 -51.56 3.96
C LEU A 132 16.73 -52.59 2.95
N ASN A 133 17.33 -53.78 2.92
CA ASN A 133 16.95 -54.85 1.99
C ASN A 133 15.63 -55.55 2.40
N SER A 134 14.88 -56.01 1.41
CA SER A 134 13.66 -56.79 1.62
C SER A 134 13.89 -58.26 1.36
N TYR A 135 13.53 -59.10 2.33
CA TYR A 135 13.68 -60.55 2.23
C TYR A 135 12.32 -61.24 2.28
N VAL A 136 12.16 -62.28 1.47
CA VAL A 136 10.95 -63.11 1.42
C VAL A 136 11.28 -64.53 1.80
N GLU A 137 10.28 -65.25 2.32
CA GLU A 137 10.40 -66.66 2.74
C GLU A 137 11.52 -66.91 3.76
N VAL A 138 11.68 -65.98 4.71
CA VAL A 138 12.66 -66.13 5.78
C VAL A 138 12.21 -67.21 6.77
N ASN A 139 13.08 -68.19 7.00
CA ASN A 139 12.84 -69.26 7.95
C ASN A 139 13.73 -69.10 9.20
N PRO A 140 13.14 -68.75 10.37
CA PRO A 140 13.86 -68.59 11.63
C PRO A 140 14.66 -69.82 12.09
N SER A 141 14.31 -71.02 11.64
CA SER A 141 14.99 -72.27 12.02
C SER A 141 16.28 -72.56 11.26
N THR A 142 16.40 -72.05 10.03
CA THR A 142 17.54 -72.32 9.16
C THR A 142 18.44 -71.10 8.96
N MET A 143 17.85 -69.90 8.93
CA MET A 143 18.58 -68.63 8.75
C MET A 143 18.98 -68.05 10.09
N ARG A 144 20.13 -67.37 10.14
CA ARG A 144 20.62 -66.69 11.35
C ARG A 144 20.41 -65.20 11.27
N GLY A 145 20.29 -64.52 12.42
CA GLY A 145 20.17 -63.06 12.45
C GLY A 145 21.37 -62.35 11.83
N GLN A 146 22.54 -62.99 11.85
CA GLN A 146 23.77 -62.45 11.26
C GLN A 146 23.71 -62.33 9.72
N GLU A 147 22.91 -63.17 9.05
CA GLU A 147 22.74 -63.16 7.59
C GLU A 147 21.79 -62.04 7.13
N LEU A 148 20.93 -61.56 8.04
CA LEU A 148 19.85 -60.60 7.76
C LEU A 148 20.04 -59.27 8.51
N MET A 149 21.29 -58.91 8.82
CA MET A 149 21.61 -57.66 9.52
C MET A 149 21.24 -56.39 8.76
N ASP A 150 20.97 -56.47 7.46
CA ASP A 150 20.53 -55.38 6.58
C ASP A 150 19.05 -55.50 6.18
N ALA A 151 18.30 -56.43 6.79
CA ALA A 151 16.88 -56.61 6.49
C ALA A 151 16.05 -55.47 7.08
N GLY A 152 15.28 -54.77 6.25
CA GLY A 152 14.33 -53.73 6.65
C GLY A 152 12.92 -54.26 6.78
N LYS A 153 12.50 -55.05 5.79
CA LYS A 153 11.22 -55.78 5.82
C LYS A 153 11.45 -57.24 5.50
N VAL A 154 10.77 -58.09 6.23
CA VAL A 154 10.90 -59.54 6.13
C VAL A 154 9.52 -60.16 5.98
N GLN A 155 9.36 -61.06 5.02
CA GLN A 155 8.21 -61.95 4.92
C GLN A 155 8.64 -63.34 5.39
N PHE A 156 8.02 -63.84 6.45
CA PHE A 156 8.35 -65.16 7.00
C PHE A 156 7.64 -66.28 6.24
N VAL A 157 8.21 -67.50 6.30
CA VAL A 157 7.60 -68.72 5.75
C VAL A 157 6.24 -69.04 6.38
N ALA A 158 5.39 -69.76 5.64
CA ALA A 158 4.14 -70.29 6.17
C ALA A 158 4.42 -71.25 7.35
N GLY A 159 3.80 -71.01 8.50
CA GLY A 159 4.05 -71.74 9.75
C GLY A 159 4.99 -71.01 10.73
N ALA A 160 5.57 -69.87 10.34
CA ALA A 160 6.21 -68.96 11.29
C ALA A 160 5.16 -68.28 12.18
N GLY A 161 5.41 -68.24 13.48
CA GLY A 161 4.51 -67.68 14.48
C GLY A 161 5.27 -67.20 15.71
N LEU A 162 4.54 -66.54 16.61
CA LEU A 162 5.07 -66.05 17.87
C LEU A 162 5.01 -67.15 18.93
N ASP A 163 6.12 -67.48 19.58
CA ASP A 163 6.09 -68.35 20.75
C ASP A 163 5.86 -67.51 22.01
N VAL A 164 4.58 -67.25 22.30
CA VAL A 164 4.14 -66.40 23.42
C VAL A 164 4.60 -66.95 24.78
N ARG A 165 4.88 -68.26 24.89
CA ARG A 165 5.35 -68.89 26.15
C ARG A 165 6.73 -68.41 26.58
N LEU A 166 7.52 -67.89 25.64
CA LEU A 166 8.85 -67.35 25.84
C LEU A 166 8.85 -65.81 25.78
N ALA A 167 7.68 -65.17 25.82
CA ALA A 167 7.56 -63.73 25.82
C ALA A 167 8.02 -63.14 27.17
N ASN A 168 8.68 -61.99 27.13
CA ASN A 168 9.11 -61.25 28.30
C ASN A 168 9.01 -59.74 28.08
N GLY A 169 9.06 -58.95 29.14
CA GLY A 169 8.96 -57.50 29.09
C GLY A 169 9.95 -56.80 30.03
N PHE A 170 10.56 -55.71 29.56
CA PHE A 170 11.40 -54.83 30.36
C PHE A 170 10.70 -53.50 30.61
N LYS A 171 10.61 -53.05 31.86
CA LYS A 171 9.90 -51.81 32.21
C LYS A 171 10.85 -50.65 32.45
N ASN A 172 10.74 -49.60 31.65
CA ASN A 172 11.42 -48.31 31.84
C ASN A 172 10.55 -47.17 31.30
N THR A 173 9.79 -46.48 32.17
CA THR A 173 8.67 -45.59 31.82
C THR A 173 7.54 -46.30 31.07
N ASP A 174 7.85 -46.87 29.91
CA ASP A 174 7.03 -47.80 29.15
C ASP A 174 7.49 -49.25 29.35
N VAL A 175 6.62 -50.22 29.05
CA VAL A 175 6.95 -51.66 29.05
C VAL A 175 7.36 -52.09 27.64
N PHE A 176 8.62 -52.48 27.47
CA PHE A 176 9.19 -52.98 26.23
C PHE A 176 9.02 -54.49 26.15
N CYS A 177 8.12 -54.94 25.29
CA CYS A 177 7.71 -56.34 25.16
C CYS A 177 8.45 -57.02 24.02
N VAL A 178 8.89 -58.27 24.24
CA VAL A 178 9.57 -59.09 23.25
C VAL A 178 8.99 -60.50 23.23
N ALA A 179 8.86 -61.10 22.05
CA ALA A 179 8.47 -62.50 21.87
C ALA A 179 9.27 -63.12 20.71
N PRO A 180 9.84 -64.32 20.87
CA PRO A 180 10.61 -64.94 19.81
C PRO A 180 9.71 -65.45 18.68
N ILE A 181 10.20 -65.32 17.45
CA ILE A 181 9.53 -65.82 16.23
C ILE A 181 10.09 -67.21 15.93
N THR A 182 9.23 -68.22 15.94
CA THR A 182 9.60 -69.63 15.71
C THR A 182 8.74 -70.23 14.59
N VAL A 183 9.13 -71.39 14.08
CA VAL A 183 8.32 -72.14 13.10
C VAL A 183 7.75 -73.36 13.79
N ASN A 184 6.43 -73.52 13.75
CA ASN A 184 5.71 -74.67 14.33
C ASN A 184 6.07 -74.98 15.80
N ASN A 185 6.39 -73.96 16.62
CA ASN A 185 6.82 -74.09 18.02
C ASN A 185 8.03 -75.02 18.22
N LEU A 186 8.90 -75.13 17.22
CA LEU A 186 10.15 -75.89 17.32
C LEU A 186 11.12 -75.18 18.27
N VAL A 187 11.81 -75.95 19.11
CA VAL A 187 12.89 -75.44 19.96
C VAL A 187 14.11 -75.18 19.08
N LEU A 188 14.54 -73.92 19.02
CA LEU A 188 15.68 -73.50 18.22
C LEU A 188 16.99 -73.52 19.03
N ALA A 189 18.10 -73.77 18.35
CA ALA A 189 19.43 -73.67 18.94
C ALA A 189 19.85 -72.21 19.24
N SER A 190 19.30 -71.24 18.50
CA SER A 190 19.35 -69.83 18.87
C SER A 190 18.13 -69.08 18.35
N TYR A 191 17.65 -68.13 19.15
CA TYR A 191 16.51 -67.28 18.85
C TYR A 191 17.01 -65.91 18.42
N ASP A 192 17.22 -65.73 17.12
CA ASP A 192 17.74 -64.46 16.59
C ASP A 192 16.61 -63.53 16.09
N PHE A 193 15.40 -64.03 15.83
CA PHE A 193 14.28 -63.22 15.34
C PHE A 193 13.27 -62.95 16.44
N TRP A 194 13.04 -61.68 16.75
CA TRP A 194 12.16 -61.25 17.84
C TRP A 194 11.09 -60.30 17.32
N ALA A 195 9.84 -60.59 17.68
CA ALA A 195 8.74 -59.66 17.58
C ALA A 195 8.73 -58.74 18.80
N VAL A 196 8.57 -57.44 18.58
CA VAL A 196 8.68 -56.45 19.64
C VAL A 196 7.55 -55.43 19.59
N GLY A 197 7.31 -54.75 20.72
CA GLY A 197 6.47 -53.57 20.78
C GLY A 197 6.34 -53.02 22.21
N LYS A 198 5.59 -51.93 22.38
CA LYS A 198 5.46 -51.23 23.67
C LYS A 198 4.09 -51.45 24.29
N ASN A 199 4.03 -51.60 25.62
CA ASN A 199 2.82 -51.61 26.45
C ASN A 199 1.75 -52.65 26.06
N CYS A 200 2.18 -53.79 25.50
CA CYS A 200 1.29 -54.85 25.00
C CYS A 200 1.50 -56.22 25.66
N CYS A 201 2.29 -56.26 26.74
CA CYS A 201 2.57 -57.41 27.58
C CYS A 201 2.34 -57.04 29.04
N SER A 202 2.08 -58.05 29.87
CA SER A 202 1.91 -57.89 31.31
C SER A 202 3.24 -58.12 32.04
N ASP A 203 3.43 -57.45 33.19
CA ASP A 203 4.66 -57.55 34.00
C ASP A 203 4.81 -58.91 34.70
N GLN A 204 3.73 -59.69 34.81
CA GLN A 204 3.67 -60.91 35.63
C GLN A 204 3.41 -62.20 34.84
N GLN A 205 2.97 -62.11 33.57
CA GLN A 205 2.67 -63.28 32.73
C GLN A 205 3.32 -63.13 31.35
N ALA A 206 3.75 -64.27 30.79
CA ALA A 206 4.28 -64.40 29.43
C ALA A 206 3.13 -64.24 28.41
N ASP A 207 2.74 -62.98 28.20
CA ASP A 207 1.65 -62.57 27.32
C ASP A 207 2.20 -61.55 26.31
N PHE A 208 1.99 -61.78 25.01
CA PHE A 208 2.37 -60.84 23.95
C PHE A 208 1.18 -60.60 23.01
N LYS A 209 0.73 -59.34 22.93
CA LYS A 209 -0.47 -58.94 22.16
C LYS A 209 -0.19 -57.78 21.19
N CYS A 210 1.08 -57.52 20.86
CA CYS A 210 1.45 -56.46 19.93
C CYS A 210 1.22 -56.87 18.46
N GLY A 211 0.83 -55.88 17.65
CA GLY A 211 0.72 -56.03 16.20
C GLY A 211 -0.32 -57.08 15.79
N ALA A 212 -0.05 -57.78 14.68
CA ALA A 212 -0.96 -58.75 14.10
C ALA A 212 -0.89 -60.13 14.78
N TYR A 213 -0.80 -60.18 16.11
CA TYR A 213 -0.53 -61.40 16.89
C TYR A 213 -1.53 -62.54 16.63
N ASN A 214 -2.81 -62.21 16.47
CA ASN A 214 -3.92 -63.17 16.26
C ASN A 214 -4.50 -63.16 14.84
N SER A 215 -3.74 -62.65 13.85
CA SER A 215 -4.20 -62.69 12.46
C SER A 215 -3.91 -64.06 11.81
N ASP A 216 -4.76 -64.58 10.95
CA ASP A 216 -4.49 -65.84 10.20
C ASP A 216 -3.81 -65.58 8.84
N GLY A 217 -3.37 -64.35 8.59
CA GLY A 217 -2.74 -63.94 7.33
C GLY A 217 -1.26 -64.32 7.21
N PRO A 218 -0.61 -63.93 6.10
CA PRO A 218 0.85 -63.97 5.96
C PRO A 218 1.50 -63.29 7.18
N LYS A 219 2.73 -63.69 7.53
CA LYS A 219 3.44 -63.12 8.67
C LYS A 219 4.63 -62.30 8.19
N GLY A 220 4.60 -61.01 8.47
CA GLY A 220 5.62 -60.04 8.12
C GLY A 220 6.27 -59.41 9.36
N GLY A 221 7.52 -59.00 9.21
CA GLY A 221 8.25 -58.23 10.21
C GLY A 221 8.75 -56.93 9.60
N LEU A 222 8.44 -55.79 10.24
CA LEU A 222 9.04 -54.50 9.91
C LEU A 222 10.14 -54.20 10.91
N ARG A 223 11.36 -53.92 10.47
CA ARG A 223 12.47 -53.69 11.40
C ARG A 223 12.28 -52.43 12.22
N ILE A 224 12.56 -52.51 13.51
CA ILE A 224 12.66 -51.31 14.35
C ILE A 224 13.98 -50.59 14.03
N THR A 225 13.86 -49.33 13.62
CA THR A 225 14.98 -48.45 13.27
C THR A 225 15.32 -47.43 14.38
N SER A 226 14.48 -47.33 15.41
CA SER A 226 14.73 -46.50 16.59
C SER A 226 15.86 -47.09 17.44
N ASP A 227 17.03 -46.42 17.46
CA ASP A 227 18.18 -46.85 18.26
C ASP A 227 17.90 -46.79 19.76
N GLU A 228 17.15 -45.78 20.23
CA GLU A 228 16.79 -45.60 21.63
C GLU A 228 15.97 -46.79 22.15
N ASP A 229 15.00 -47.24 21.37
CA ASP A 229 14.15 -48.36 21.75
C ASP A 229 14.88 -49.71 21.64
N ARG A 230 15.84 -49.80 20.70
CA ARG A 230 16.58 -51.04 20.43
C ARG A 230 17.38 -51.51 21.63
N ASP A 231 17.99 -50.59 22.38
CA ASP A 231 18.76 -50.92 23.57
C ASP A 231 17.86 -51.49 24.68
N PHE A 232 16.64 -50.96 24.84
CA PHE A 232 15.66 -51.48 25.80
C PHE A 232 15.09 -52.84 25.38
N TYR A 233 14.82 -53.06 24.09
CA TYR A 233 14.44 -54.39 23.61
C TYR A 233 15.54 -55.43 23.81
N ARG A 234 16.81 -55.03 23.71
CA ARG A 234 17.94 -55.91 24.00
C ARG A 234 17.99 -56.32 25.47
N LEU A 235 17.69 -55.41 26.40
CA LEU A 235 17.57 -55.73 27.82
C LEU A 235 16.42 -56.72 28.08
N ALA A 236 15.27 -56.52 27.41
CA ALA A 236 14.14 -57.46 27.50
C ALA A 236 14.50 -58.86 26.97
N VAL A 237 15.28 -58.95 25.88
CA VAL A 237 15.79 -60.24 25.38
C VAL A 237 16.75 -60.89 26.38
N GLN A 238 17.67 -60.13 26.99
CA GLN A 238 18.56 -60.67 28.02
C GLN A 238 17.80 -61.22 29.24
N GLN A 239 16.70 -60.56 29.62
CA GLN A 239 15.80 -61.07 30.64
C GLN A 239 15.11 -62.36 30.20
N ALA A 240 14.66 -62.47 28.94
CA ALA A 240 14.10 -63.71 28.40
C ALA A 240 15.13 -64.86 28.33
N GLU A 241 16.37 -64.58 27.92
CA GLU A 241 17.46 -65.55 27.89
C GLU A 241 17.73 -66.16 29.27
N SER A 242 17.78 -65.31 30.30
CA SER A 242 17.98 -65.76 31.68
C SER A 242 16.77 -66.48 32.27
N ALA A 243 15.54 -66.03 31.98
CA ALA A 243 14.32 -66.61 32.53
C ALA A 243 13.99 -68.00 31.96
N TYR A 244 14.25 -68.20 30.66
CA TYR A 244 13.86 -69.43 29.94
C TYR A 244 15.04 -70.30 29.50
N ALA A 245 16.27 -69.95 29.90
CA ALA A 245 17.50 -70.66 29.52
C ALA A 245 17.66 -70.82 28.00
N ILE A 246 17.25 -69.80 27.24
CA ILE A 246 17.41 -69.70 25.78
C ILE A 246 18.59 -68.78 25.42
N LYS A 247 19.05 -68.83 24.15
CA LYS A 247 20.19 -68.05 23.68
C LYS A 247 19.89 -67.32 22.38
N ALA A 248 20.18 -66.03 22.31
CA ALA A 248 20.06 -65.15 21.16
C ALA A 248 21.46 -64.59 20.81
N ILE A 249 22.07 -65.07 19.72
CA ILE A 249 23.43 -64.67 19.37
C ILE A 249 23.39 -63.27 18.74
N HIS A 250 22.50 -63.08 17.77
CA HIS A 250 22.32 -61.81 17.05
C HIS A 250 20.83 -61.46 16.95
N PRO A 251 20.24 -60.90 18.03
CA PRO A 251 18.82 -60.56 18.05
C PRO A 251 18.51 -59.42 17.07
N LEU A 252 17.59 -59.68 16.15
CA LEU A 252 16.94 -58.73 15.26
C LEU A 252 15.51 -58.47 15.74
N PHE A 253 15.11 -57.21 15.74
CA PHE A 253 13.84 -56.77 16.29
C PHE A 253 12.89 -56.31 15.17
N PHE A 254 11.71 -56.91 15.14
CA PHE A 254 10.68 -56.64 14.15
C PHE A 254 9.34 -56.29 14.82
N GLU A 255 8.67 -55.28 14.31
CA GLU A 255 7.26 -55.08 14.56
C GLU A 255 6.45 -56.11 13.77
N TRP A 256 5.57 -56.81 14.49
CA TRP A 256 4.82 -57.95 13.96
C TRP A 256 3.60 -57.50 13.16
N THR A 257 3.63 -57.74 11.84
CA THR A 257 2.60 -57.28 10.90
C THR A 257 2.05 -58.44 10.07
N ALA A 258 0.83 -58.30 9.55
CA ALA A 258 0.26 -59.31 8.65
C ALA A 258 0.87 -59.20 7.23
N ASP A 259 1.16 -57.99 6.77
CA ASP A 259 1.84 -57.77 5.50
C ASP A 259 2.77 -56.57 5.66
N SER A 260 4.07 -56.87 5.64
CA SER A 260 5.11 -55.87 5.80
C SER A 260 5.13 -54.86 4.65
N SER A 261 4.76 -55.26 3.44
CA SER A 261 4.74 -54.37 2.29
C SER A 261 3.50 -53.48 2.29
N LYS A 262 2.35 -54.01 2.71
CA LYS A 262 1.13 -53.21 2.87
C LYS A 262 1.28 -52.19 3.99
N GLN A 263 1.84 -52.57 5.15
CA GLN A 263 2.05 -51.64 6.26
C GLN A 263 2.92 -50.45 5.83
N VAL A 264 4.03 -50.69 5.12
CA VAL A 264 4.89 -49.61 4.60
C VAL A 264 4.12 -48.68 3.66
N GLN A 265 3.26 -49.22 2.78
CA GLN A 265 2.44 -48.40 1.88
C GLN A 265 1.39 -47.57 2.65
N ASP A 266 0.79 -48.15 3.69
CA ASP A 266 -0.20 -47.46 4.52
C ASP A 266 0.47 -46.34 5.34
N ASP A 267 1.67 -46.58 5.88
CA ASP A 267 2.47 -45.58 6.59
C ASP A 267 2.95 -44.45 5.65
N GLU A 268 3.40 -44.80 4.43
CA GLU A 268 3.73 -43.82 3.38
C GLU A 268 2.52 -42.94 3.07
N ARG A 269 1.36 -43.56 2.86
CA ARG A 269 0.10 -42.85 2.61
C ARG A 269 -0.24 -41.91 3.77
N ALA A 270 -0.06 -42.32 5.02
CA ALA A 270 -0.33 -41.48 6.18
C ALA A 270 0.54 -40.21 6.19
N GLY A 271 1.84 -40.32 5.90
CA GLY A 271 2.70 -39.13 5.83
C GLY A 271 2.40 -38.22 4.61
N TYR A 272 1.96 -38.78 3.48
CA TYR A 272 1.45 -37.98 2.35
C TYR A 272 0.11 -37.30 2.67
N GLN A 273 -0.77 -37.96 3.40
CA GLN A 273 -2.03 -37.38 3.87
C GLN A 273 -1.78 -36.20 4.81
N MET A 274 -0.86 -36.33 5.77
CA MET A 274 -0.47 -35.22 6.66
C MET A 274 0.11 -34.03 5.89
N PHE A 275 0.92 -34.29 4.86
CA PHE A 275 1.41 -33.24 3.96
C PHE A 275 0.26 -32.54 3.21
N LEU A 276 -0.68 -33.30 2.64
CA LEU A 276 -1.81 -32.76 1.88
C LEU A 276 -2.80 -31.98 2.77
N ILE A 277 -3.07 -32.46 3.99
CA ILE A 277 -3.84 -31.72 5.01
C ILE A 277 -3.15 -30.40 5.33
N GLY A 278 -1.82 -30.39 5.47
CA GLY A 278 -1.04 -29.17 5.66
C GLY A 278 -1.21 -28.16 4.51
N ILE A 279 -1.16 -28.62 3.26
CA ILE A 279 -1.33 -27.76 2.07
C ILE A 279 -2.72 -27.12 2.05
N ILE A 280 -3.78 -27.92 2.25
CA ILE A 280 -5.16 -27.45 2.23
C ILE A 280 -5.43 -26.52 3.41
N GLY A 281 -4.97 -26.89 4.60
CA GLY A 281 -5.10 -26.08 5.81
C GLY A 281 -4.44 -24.72 5.68
N HIS A 282 -3.22 -24.65 5.14
CA HIS A 282 -2.55 -23.38 4.91
C HIS A 282 -3.23 -22.54 3.82
N PHE A 283 -3.73 -23.16 2.74
CA PHE A 283 -4.49 -22.44 1.71
C PHE A 283 -5.75 -21.79 2.28
N ALA A 284 -6.53 -22.52 3.08
CA ALA A 284 -7.73 -21.99 3.72
C ALA A 284 -7.41 -20.85 4.69
N PHE A 285 -6.34 -20.99 5.48
CA PHE A 285 -5.86 -19.94 6.38
C PHE A 285 -5.42 -18.68 5.61
N GLN A 286 -4.65 -18.84 4.52
CA GLN A 286 -4.21 -17.71 3.71
C GLN A 286 -5.39 -17.01 3.01
N ALA A 287 -6.36 -17.79 2.50
CA ALA A 287 -7.59 -17.24 1.94
C ALA A 287 -8.38 -16.43 2.97
N PHE A 288 -8.47 -16.92 4.20
CA PHE A 288 -9.10 -16.19 5.31
C PHE A 288 -8.38 -14.87 5.63
N LEU A 289 -7.04 -14.86 5.69
CA LEU A 289 -6.27 -13.63 5.91
C LEU A 289 -6.43 -12.60 4.77
N VAL A 290 -6.45 -13.06 3.52
CA VAL A 290 -6.69 -12.20 2.35
C VAL A 290 -8.11 -11.63 2.41
N MET A 291 -9.12 -12.44 2.76
CA MET A 291 -10.50 -11.99 2.93
C MET A 291 -10.63 -10.92 4.02
N ILE A 292 -10.00 -11.11 5.18
CA ILE A 292 -9.96 -10.10 6.25
C ILE A 292 -9.30 -8.82 5.73
N SER A 293 -8.18 -8.94 5.03
CA SER A 293 -7.45 -7.77 4.52
C SER A 293 -8.30 -6.98 3.52
N VAL A 294 -8.97 -7.66 2.59
CA VAL A 294 -9.94 -7.04 1.67
C VAL A 294 -11.08 -6.37 2.45
N ALA A 295 -11.67 -7.06 3.43
CA ALA A 295 -12.75 -6.53 4.26
C ALA A 295 -12.33 -5.30 5.07
N CYS A 296 -11.11 -5.26 5.61
CA CYS A 296 -10.57 -4.09 6.29
C CYS A 296 -10.38 -2.91 5.33
N PHE A 297 -9.91 -3.17 4.10
CA PHE A 297 -9.79 -2.11 3.09
C PHE A 297 -11.15 -1.58 2.61
N THR A 298 -12.19 -2.41 2.58
CA THR A 298 -13.56 -1.97 2.24
C THR A 298 -14.28 -1.33 3.42
N LYS A 299 -14.01 -1.76 4.66
CA LYS A 299 -14.66 -1.21 5.87
C LYS A 299 -14.06 0.15 6.27
N ASN A 300 -12.79 0.40 5.98
CA ASN A 300 -12.21 1.74 6.17
C ASN A 300 -12.79 2.80 5.20
N SER A 301 -13.53 2.39 4.16
CA SER A 301 -14.40 3.33 3.42
C SER A 301 -15.78 3.56 4.06
N GLU A 302 -16.28 2.65 4.90
CA GLU A 302 -17.59 2.76 5.58
C GLU A 302 -17.49 3.35 7.00
N PHE A 303 -16.34 3.24 7.67
CA PHE A 303 -16.14 3.83 9.02
C PHE A 303 -16.17 5.37 9.01
N SER A 304 -16.06 6.00 7.83
CA SER A 304 -16.28 7.43 7.65
C SER A 304 -17.77 7.83 7.70
N ASP A 305 -18.69 6.89 7.46
CA ASP A 305 -20.13 7.16 7.38
C ASP A 305 -20.88 6.75 8.67
N ALA A 306 -20.34 5.83 9.46
CA ALA A 306 -21.02 5.29 10.65
C ALA A 306 -20.88 6.12 11.94
N MET A 307 -20.10 7.20 11.95
CA MET A 307 -19.91 8.06 13.13
C MET A 307 -20.75 9.35 13.09
N GLY A 308 -21.48 9.58 11.98
CA GLY A 308 -22.35 10.74 11.75
C GLY A 308 -23.77 10.63 12.30
N GLN A 309 -24.16 9.51 12.92
CA GLN A 309 -25.53 9.29 13.38
C GLN A 309 -25.78 9.48 14.89
N TYR A 310 -24.81 9.98 15.67
CA TYR A 310 -24.96 10.00 17.14
C TYR A 310 -25.11 11.37 17.83
N PHE A 311 -25.21 12.50 17.12
CA PHE A 311 -25.46 13.79 17.78
C PHE A 311 -26.46 14.68 17.03
N SER A 312 -27.74 14.36 17.23
CA SER A 312 -28.89 15.19 16.84
C SER A 312 -29.75 15.42 18.09
N LEU A 313 -29.52 16.53 18.78
CA LEU A 313 -30.49 17.11 19.72
C LEU A 313 -30.45 18.64 19.66
N ARG A 314 -30.91 19.23 18.55
CA ARG A 314 -31.68 20.50 18.44
C ARG A 314 -32.46 20.48 17.10
N GLY A 315 -33.69 20.98 17.09
CA GLY A 315 -34.72 20.71 16.07
C GLY A 315 -34.47 21.27 14.67
N ALA A 316 -35.04 20.58 13.68
CA ALA A 316 -34.87 20.81 12.24
C ALA A 316 -35.67 22.01 11.66
N GLU A 317 -36.70 22.50 12.37
CA GLU A 317 -37.53 23.61 11.88
C GLU A 317 -36.81 24.97 11.94
N GLU A 318 -35.95 25.23 12.94
CA GLU A 318 -35.13 26.46 13.03
C GLU A 318 -34.05 26.52 11.94
N TRP A 319 -33.53 25.36 11.52
CA TRP A 319 -32.51 25.28 10.47
C TRP A 319 -33.10 25.39 9.07
N ALA A 320 -34.29 24.82 8.84
CA ALA A 320 -34.99 24.92 7.55
C ALA A 320 -35.33 26.39 7.22
N GLU A 321 -35.77 27.17 8.21
CA GLU A 321 -36.12 28.59 7.98
C GLU A 321 -34.89 29.48 7.73
N THR A 322 -33.73 29.11 8.30
CA THR A 322 -32.48 29.88 8.14
C THR A 322 -31.77 29.55 6.82
N LEU A 323 -31.84 28.29 6.38
CA LEU A 323 -31.24 27.83 5.12
C LEU A 323 -32.01 28.29 3.87
N ASP A 324 -33.34 28.33 3.92
CA ASP A 324 -34.16 28.80 2.79
C ASP A 324 -34.07 30.32 2.58
N LYS A 325 -33.80 31.09 3.65
CA LYS A 325 -33.66 32.56 3.58
C LYS A 325 -32.27 33.06 3.15
N THR A 326 -31.23 32.21 3.12
CA THR A 326 -29.84 32.66 2.89
C THR A 326 -29.13 32.06 1.67
N ALA A 327 -29.77 31.17 0.92
CA ALA A 327 -29.24 30.68 -0.35
C ALA A 327 -29.44 31.69 -1.49
N LEU A 328 -28.69 32.80 -1.47
CA LEU A 328 -28.64 33.72 -2.61
C LEU A 328 -28.05 33.00 -3.84
N PRO A 329 -28.56 33.29 -5.05
CA PRO A 329 -28.01 32.77 -6.29
C PRO A 329 -26.56 33.19 -6.41
N SER A 330 -25.74 32.31 -6.99
CA SER A 330 -24.35 32.65 -7.21
C SER A 330 -24.26 33.87 -8.11
N ILE A 331 -23.60 34.91 -7.64
CA ILE A 331 -23.40 36.18 -8.35
C ILE A 331 -22.55 35.95 -9.63
N TRP A 332 -21.91 34.79 -9.71
CA TRP A 332 -21.15 34.32 -10.86
C TRP A 332 -21.97 33.50 -11.87
N SER A 333 -23.23 33.18 -11.57
CA SER A 333 -24.14 32.54 -12.55
C SER A 333 -24.47 33.45 -13.75
N THR A 334 -24.29 34.77 -13.60
CA THR A 334 -24.42 35.77 -14.66
C THR A 334 -23.07 36.23 -15.23
N ALA A 335 -21.94 35.74 -14.72
CA ALA A 335 -20.64 36.02 -15.32
C ALA A 335 -20.50 35.15 -16.59
N THR A 336 -20.68 35.76 -17.76
CA THR A 336 -20.38 35.12 -19.04
C THR A 336 -18.87 34.96 -19.18
N TYR A 337 -18.38 33.76 -18.88
CA TYR A 337 -16.99 33.40 -19.08
C TYR A 337 -16.69 33.32 -20.58
N THR A 338 -15.88 34.26 -21.06
CA THR A 338 -15.42 34.29 -22.45
C THR A 338 -14.00 33.72 -22.49
N PRO A 339 -13.63 32.90 -23.51
CA PRO A 339 -12.27 32.41 -23.68
C PRO A 339 -11.24 33.56 -23.66
N LEU A 340 -10.01 33.25 -23.24
CA LEU A 340 -8.94 34.17 -22.87
C LEU A 340 -8.54 35.23 -23.91
N ALA A 341 -9.06 35.16 -25.13
CA ALA A 341 -8.88 36.20 -26.15
C ALA A 341 -9.36 37.58 -25.67
N LYS A 342 -10.27 37.67 -24.67
CA LYS A 342 -10.78 38.95 -24.13
C LYS A 342 -10.66 39.15 -22.61
N SER A 343 -10.58 38.10 -21.79
CA SER A 343 -10.92 38.20 -20.35
C SER A 343 -9.76 38.01 -19.34
N ARG A 344 -8.56 37.59 -19.75
CA ARG A 344 -7.40 37.30 -18.84
C ARG A 344 -7.76 36.41 -17.63
N GLN A 345 -8.84 35.62 -17.71
CA GLN A 345 -9.42 34.87 -16.59
C GLN A 345 -9.77 33.45 -17.02
N ILE A 346 -9.54 32.50 -16.12
CA ILE A 346 -9.93 31.09 -16.27
C ILE A 346 -10.69 30.70 -15.01
N LEU A 347 -11.83 30.05 -15.17
CA LEU A 347 -12.53 29.42 -14.06
C LEU A 347 -12.22 27.93 -14.06
N LEU A 348 -11.52 27.47 -13.02
CA LEU A 348 -11.35 26.04 -12.79
C LEU A 348 -12.61 25.50 -12.12
N THR A 349 -13.49 24.85 -12.87
CA THR A 349 -14.84 24.47 -12.39
C THR A 349 -14.84 23.28 -11.45
N ARG A 350 -15.84 23.16 -10.58
CA ARG A 350 -16.18 21.94 -9.84
C ARG A 350 -17.12 21.07 -10.71
N PRO A 351 -16.94 19.74 -10.81
CA PRO A 351 -15.89 18.87 -10.27
C PRO A 351 -14.74 18.63 -11.28
N GLY A 352 -14.20 19.68 -11.89
CA GLY A 352 -13.20 19.55 -12.94
C GLY A 352 -11.91 18.88 -12.47
N ASN A 353 -11.41 17.91 -13.25
CA ASN A 353 -10.18 17.19 -12.93
C ASN A 353 -8.95 18.03 -13.30
N VAL A 354 -8.24 18.51 -12.28
CA VAL A 354 -6.93 19.16 -12.44
C VAL A 354 -5.83 18.09 -12.39
N GLU A 355 -5.11 17.96 -13.49
CA GLU A 355 -4.02 17.01 -13.68
C GLU A 355 -2.67 17.73 -13.66
N TYR A 356 -1.68 17.12 -13.01
CA TYR A 356 -0.32 17.65 -13.01
C TYR A 356 0.43 17.13 -14.24
N VAL A 357 1.14 18.02 -14.91
CA VAL A 357 1.97 17.76 -16.10
C VAL A 357 3.40 18.21 -15.77
N PHE A 358 4.31 17.24 -15.71
CA PHE A 358 5.72 17.50 -15.41
C PHE A 358 6.37 18.38 -16.50
N PRO A 359 7.25 19.35 -16.17
CA PRO A 359 7.89 19.60 -14.86
C PRO A 359 7.25 20.66 -13.94
N GLY A 360 6.19 21.37 -14.34
CA GLY A 360 5.61 22.45 -13.52
C GLY A 360 4.28 22.98 -14.03
N THR A 361 3.64 22.21 -14.91
CA THR A 361 2.42 22.59 -15.60
C THR A 361 1.26 21.86 -14.96
N PHE A 362 0.09 22.48 -14.88
CA PHE A 362 -1.14 21.76 -14.58
C PHE A 362 -2.16 21.99 -15.69
N ARG A 363 -2.99 20.97 -15.91
CA ARG A 363 -3.96 20.90 -16.99
C ARG A 363 -5.36 20.76 -16.42
N GLN A 364 -6.32 21.46 -17.03
CA GLN A 364 -7.74 21.19 -16.85
C GLN A 364 -8.43 21.40 -18.21
N GLY A 365 -8.95 20.33 -18.82
CA GLY A 365 -9.45 20.38 -20.20
C GLY A 365 -8.32 20.65 -21.21
N GLY A 366 -8.53 21.54 -22.20
CA GLY A 366 -7.52 21.96 -23.18
C GLY A 366 -6.54 23.03 -22.70
N ASN A 367 -6.65 23.47 -21.45
CA ASN A 367 -5.87 24.57 -20.88
C ASN A 367 -4.68 24.05 -20.06
N TYR A 368 -3.51 24.65 -20.27
CA TYR A 368 -2.26 24.38 -19.55
C TYR A 368 -1.78 25.65 -18.87
N VAL A 369 -1.47 25.56 -17.59
CA VAL A 369 -0.90 26.66 -16.81
C VAL A 369 0.43 26.20 -16.24
N GLN A 370 1.52 26.85 -16.67
CA GLN A 370 2.86 26.65 -16.14
C GLN A 370 3.18 27.77 -15.16
N VAL A 371 3.43 27.39 -13.91
CA VAL A 371 3.83 28.33 -12.85
C VAL A 371 5.35 28.45 -12.84
N SER A 372 5.85 29.68 -12.68
CA SER A 372 7.29 29.95 -12.54
C SER A 372 7.88 29.34 -11.28
N GLU A 373 9.04 28.68 -11.41
CA GLU A 373 9.79 28.11 -10.28
C GLU A 373 10.42 29.18 -9.37
N ALA A 374 10.57 30.41 -9.89
CA ALA A 374 11.11 31.56 -9.17
C ALA A 374 10.03 32.57 -8.79
N ALA A 375 8.79 32.11 -8.60
CA ALA A 375 7.69 32.98 -8.19
C ALA A 375 7.77 33.34 -6.70
N GLU A 376 7.46 34.58 -6.36
CA GLU A 376 7.18 35.01 -4.99
C GLU A 376 5.68 34.84 -4.70
N VAL A 377 5.34 34.34 -3.52
CA VAL A 377 3.95 34.20 -3.09
C VAL A 377 3.54 35.43 -2.31
N VAL A 378 2.53 36.13 -2.84
CA VAL A 378 1.95 37.31 -2.21
C VAL A 378 0.50 37.00 -1.84
N LEU A 379 0.21 37.09 -0.54
CA LEU A 379 -1.15 37.00 -0.02
C LEU A 379 -1.81 38.38 -0.14
N ILE A 380 -2.92 38.45 -0.88
CA ILE A 380 -3.76 39.65 -0.98
C ILE A 380 -4.97 39.43 -0.09
N VAL A 381 -5.23 40.38 0.81
CA VAL A 381 -6.37 40.36 1.72
C VAL A 381 -7.13 41.67 1.61
N GLY A 382 -8.38 41.60 1.14
CA GLY A 382 -9.31 42.71 1.14
C GLY A 382 -10.17 42.69 2.40
N PHE A 383 -10.17 43.80 3.13
CA PHE A 383 -11.03 44.00 4.30
C PHE A 383 -12.16 44.94 3.95
N ASP A 384 -13.39 44.48 4.20
CA ASP A 384 -14.58 45.29 4.13
C ASP A 384 -14.84 45.93 5.50
N ALA A 385 -14.63 47.24 5.60
CA ALA A 385 -14.83 47.98 6.84
C ALA A 385 -16.29 47.97 7.32
N ASP A 386 -17.27 47.93 6.41
CA ASP A 386 -18.70 48.03 6.77
C ASP A 386 -19.26 46.65 7.14
N SER A 387 -18.86 45.60 6.42
CA SER A 387 -19.38 44.25 6.65
C SER A 387 -18.51 43.38 7.56
N GLY A 388 -17.29 43.83 7.89
CA GLY A 388 -16.31 43.06 8.65
C GLY A 388 -15.81 41.80 7.93
N ARG A 389 -16.07 41.69 6.62
CA ARG A 389 -15.72 40.51 5.82
C ARG A 389 -14.29 40.61 5.30
N CYS A 390 -13.69 39.44 5.14
CA CYS A 390 -12.33 39.27 4.66
C CYS A 390 -12.36 38.47 3.36
N TYR A 391 -11.68 38.97 2.34
CA TYR A 391 -11.52 38.33 1.03
C TYR A 391 -10.05 38.05 0.80
N SER A 392 -9.68 36.79 0.57
CA SER A 392 -8.28 36.41 0.42
C SER A 392 -8.02 35.75 -0.93
N GLY A 393 -6.93 36.16 -1.58
CA GLY A 393 -6.42 35.55 -2.80
C GLY A 393 -4.91 35.37 -2.72
N VAL A 394 -4.40 34.37 -3.43
CA VAL A 394 -2.96 34.11 -3.52
C VAL A 394 -2.46 34.54 -4.88
N VAL A 395 -1.52 35.47 -4.92
CA VAL A 395 -0.83 35.88 -6.13
C VAL A 395 0.53 35.23 -6.18
N LEU A 396 0.85 34.63 -7.31
CA LEU A 396 2.20 34.19 -7.64
C LEU A 396 2.82 35.26 -8.54
N GLN A 397 3.82 35.95 -8.03
CA GLN A 397 4.56 36.98 -8.76
C GLN A 397 5.84 36.37 -9.32
N ALA A 398 5.87 36.11 -10.62
CA ALA A 398 7.02 35.54 -11.29
C ALA A 398 8.16 36.56 -11.45
N HIS A 399 9.40 36.07 -11.41
CA HIS A 399 10.55 36.87 -11.83
C HIS A 399 10.42 37.21 -13.33
N CYS A 400 10.80 38.43 -13.73
CA CYS A 400 10.72 38.91 -15.12
C CYS A 400 11.42 38.04 -16.17
N ASN A 401 12.38 37.19 -15.77
CA ASN A 401 13.10 36.29 -16.67
C ASN A 401 12.38 34.95 -16.87
N PHE A 402 11.44 34.63 -15.98
CA PHE A 402 10.73 33.35 -15.94
C PHE A 402 9.24 33.61 -15.67
N PRO A 403 8.50 34.28 -16.58
CA PRO A 403 7.07 34.53 -16.39
C PRO A 403 6.26 33.22 -16.36
N HIS A 404 5.07 33.27 -15.76
CA HIS A 404 4.10 32.18 -15.87
C HIS A 404 3.68 32.01 -17.33
N LYS A 405 3.40 30.78 -17.75
CA LYS A 405 2.92 30.50 -19.11
C LYS A 405 1.51 29.95 -19.08
N PHE A 406 0.67 30.47 -19.96
CA PHE A 406 -0.63 29.90 -20.25
C PHE A 406 -0.66 29.40 -21.69
N SER A 407 -0.97 28.12 -21.88
CA SER A 407 -1.03 27.49 -23.20
C SER A 407 -2.40 26.83 -23.42
N ARG A 408 -2.96 26.96 -24.63
CA ARG A 408 -4.24 26.32 -25.01
C ARG A 408 -4.13 25.64 -26.36
N THR A 409 -4.77 24.48 -26.53
CA THR A 409 -4.85 23.76 -27.81
C THR A 409 -5.72 24.49 -28.84
N VAL A 410 -5.23 24.60 -30.08
CA VAL A 410 -5.84 25.43 -31.14
C VAL A 410 -7.18 24.89 -31.69
N GLU A 411 -7.45 23.59 -31.57
CA GLU A 411 -8.71 22.98 -32.00
C GLU A 411 -9.95 23.58 -31.29
N GLU A 412 -9.80 24.05 -30.05
CA GLU A 412 -10.87 24.74 -29.33
C GLU A 412 -11.01 26.23 -29.73
N VAL A 413 -9.94 26.86 -30.23
CA VAL A 413 -9.92 28.28 -30.60
C VAL A 413 -10.70 28.52 -31.89
N THR A 414 -10.48 27.67 -32.89
CA THR A 414 -11.18 27.72 -34.19
C THR A 414 -12.69 27.45 -34.06
N SER A 415 -13.10 26.65 -33.06
CA SER A 415 -14.51 26.36 -32.77
C SER A 415 -15.24 27.51 -32.05
N ALA A 416 -14.51 28.31 -31.25
CA ALA A 416 -15.07 29.44 -30.52
C ALA A 416 -15.17 30.72 -31.37
N GLU A 417 -14.22 30.95 -32.29
CA GLU A 417 -14.26 32.12 -33.20
C GLU A 417 -15.30 31.97 -34.32
N LYS A 418 -15.66 30.75 -34.72
CA LYS A 418 -16.57 30.53 -35.86
C LYS A 418 -18.04 30.92 -35.60
N LYS A 419 -18.39 31.38 -34.39
CA LYS A 419 -19.79 31.66 -34.02
C LYS A 419 -20.18 33.14 -34.08
N GLU A 420 -19.25 34.09 -34.16
CA GLU A 420 -19.57 35.50 -34.35
C GLU A 420 -18.44 36.22 -35.11
N ALA A 421 -18.59 36.37 -36.43
CA ALA A 421 -17.81 37.32 -37.21
C ALA A 421 -18.76 38.28 -37.93
N PRO A 422 -18.70 39.60 -37.66
CA PRO A 422 -19.14 40.60 -38.61
C PRO A 422 -18.10 40.72 -39.74
N ALA A 423 -18.57 41.12 -40.92
CA ALA A 423 -17.78 41.26 -42.13
C ALA A 423 -16.79 42.43 -42.07
N SER A 424 -15.48 42.14 -42.15
CA SER A 424 -14.51 42.72 -43.09
C SER A 424 -13.06 42.40 -42.64
N PRO A 425 -12.16 41.98 -43.55
CA PRO A 425 -10.77 41.72 -43.22
C PRO A 425 -9.89 42.91 -43.65
N SER A 426 -9.56 43.78 -42.70
CA SER A 426 -8.37 44.65 -42.80
C SER A 426 -7.97 45.10 -41.40
N ASP A 427 -6.67 45.01 -41.10
CA ASP A 427 -5.95 45.57 -39.93
C ASP A 427 -5.86 44.74 -38.64
N TRP A 428 -5.26 43.54 -38.67
CA TRP A 428 -4.78 42.89 -37.44
C TRP A 428 -3.34 42.35 -37.47
N GLU A 429 -2.55 42.64 -38.50
CA GLU A 429 -1.12 42.33 -38.47
C GLU A 429 -0.34 43.37 -37.65
N SER A 430 0.33 42.90 -36.59
CA SER A 430 1.27 43.61 -35.70
C SER A 430 0.72 44.47 -34.54
N GLN A 431 0.08 43.82 -33.57
CA GLN A 431 0.28 44.22 -32.16
C GLN A 431 1.07 43.12 -31.45
N ASP A 432 2.39 43.16 -31.64
CA ASP A 432 3.33 42.64 -30.65
C ASP A 432 3.03 43.34 -29.33
N THR A 433 2.40 42.61 -28.41
CA THR A 433 2.39 42.94 -26.99
C THR A 433 3.83 42.97 -26.50
N ARG A 434 4.46 44.14 -26.62
CA ARG A 434 5.69 44.46 -25.90
C ARG A 434 5.41 44.20 -24.43
N CYS A 435 6.12 43.25 -23.82
CA CYS A 435 6.45 43.38 -22.41
C CYS A 435 6.88 44.84 -22.17
N PRO A 436 6.47 45.51 -21.07
CA PRO A 436 7.12 46.75 -20.69
C PRO A 436 8.62 46.48 -20.77
N SER A 437 9.33 47.29 -21.58
CA SER A 437 10.75 47.08 -21.90
C SER A 437 11.48 46.67 -20.63
N VAL A 438 12.36 45.66 -20.70
CA VAL A 438 13.20 45.20 -19.57
C VAL A 438 13.83 46.38 -18.81
N GLU A 439 14.06 47.51 -19.49
CA GLU A 439 14.47 48.82 -18.93
C GLU A 439 13.51 49.44 -17.87
N LYS A 440 12.19 49.36 -18.07
CA LYS A 440 11.17 49.94 -17.17
C LYS A 440 11.03 49.09 -15.89
N LEU A 441 11.01 47.76 -16.05
CA LEU A 441 11.06 46.81 -14.94
C LEU A 441 12.39 46.88 -14.17
N ARG A 442 13.52 47.13 -14.84
CA ARG A 442 14.82 47.38 -14.16
C ARG A 442 14.82 48.63 -13.29
N ARG A 443 14.12 49.70 -13.69
CA ARG A 443 14.05 50.95 -12.91
C ARG A 443 13.11 50.83 -11.71
N GLU A 444 12.05 50.03 -11.81
CA GLU A 444 11.07 49.86 -10.74
C GLU A 444 11.46 48.77 -9.71
N CYS A 445 12.34 47.82 -10.05
CA CYS A 445 12.83 46.78 -9.13
C CYS A 445 14.04 47.18 -8.25
N SER A 446 14.42 48.47 -8.18
CA SER A 446 15.60 48.90 -7.42
C SER A 446 15.45 48.81 -5.88
N TRP A 447 14.29 48.40 -5.36
CA TRP A 447 14.01 48.28 -3.92
C TRP A 447 14.20 46.86 -3.36
N MET A 448 14.38 45.83 -4.21
CA MET A 448 14.58 44.44 -3.76
C MET A 448 16.01 44.12 -3.30
N SER A 449 16.95 45.07 -3.31
CA SER A 449 18.37 44.81 -2.98
C SER A 449 18.79 45.10 -1.53
N ARG A 450 17.88 45.05 -0.55
CA ARG A 450 18.27 45.17 0.88
C ARG A 450 17.63 44.08 1.74
N SER A 451 18.33 42.96 1.88
CA SER A 451 18.20 42.07 3.05
C SER A 451 19.55 42.00 3.79
N PRO A 452 19.60 42.22 5.12
CA PRO A 452 20.80 42.15 5.92
C PRO A 452 21.00 40.72 6.44
N SER A 453 21.65 39.86 5.66
CA SER A 453 22.34 38.69 6.24
C SER A 453 23.51 38.30 5.35
N GLY A 454 24.71 38.56 5.86
CA GLY A 454 25.95 38.19 5.22
C GLY A 454 26.16 36.69 5.29
N ALA A 455 26.02 36.01 4.16
CA ALA A 455 26.64 34.71 3.92
C ALA A 455 27.34 34.79 2.56
N ARG A 456 28.65 35.00 2.62
CA ARG A 456 29.54 35.12 1.46
C ARG A 456 29.82 33.71 0.95
N ILE A 457 29.14 33.28 -0.11
CA ILE A 457 29.48 32.05 -0.84
C ILE A 457 30.30 32.44 -2.08
N SER A 458 31.57 32.07 -2.07
CA SER A 458 32.51 32.27 -3.17
C SER A 458 32.20 31.30 -4.33
N PRO A 459 32.25 31.74 -5.60
CA PRO A 459 32.13 30.84 -6.73
C PRO A 459 33.53 30.39 -7.18
N THR A 460 33.88 29.14 -6.91
CA THR A 460 35.00 28.46 -7.56
C THR A 460 34.48 27.17 -8.18
N SER A 461 34.23 27.19 -9.49
CA SER A 461 34.69 26.10 -10.37
C SER A 461 34.47 26.49 -11.83
N THR A 462 35.57 26.36 -12.55
CA THR A 462 35.78 26.58 -13.96
C THR A 462 35.04 25.54 -14.79
N LEU A 463 34.26 26.03 -15.76
CA LEU A 463 33.69 25.25 -16.86
C LEU A 463 34.80 24.67 -17.74
N ALA A 464 35.04 23.36 -17.64
CA ALA A 464 35.81 22.61 -18.62
C ALA A 464 34.85 22.03 -19.68
N LYS A 465 34.99 22.50 -20.92
CA LYS A 465 34.43 21.88 -22.12
C LYS A 465 35.08 20.51 -22.32
N SER A 466 34.29 19.45 -22.34
CA SER A 466 34.71 18.14 -22.85
C SER A 466 33.62 17.61 -23.77
N ALA A 467 33.90 17.71 -25.07
CA ALA A 467 33.21 16.94 -26.09
C ALA A 467 33.71 15.49 -26.01
N SER A 468 32.81 14.52 -25.80
CA SER A 468 33.08 13.14 -26.15
C SER A 468 31.91 12.54 -26.91
N ARG A 469 32.23 12.11 -28.13
CA ARG A 469 31.49 11.11 -28.87
C ARG A 469 31.49 9.81 -28.05
N SER A 470 30.33 9.23 -27.80
CA SER A 470 30.19 7.78 -27.78
C SER A 470 28.84 7.37 -28.34
N SER A 471 28.96 6.38 -29.20
CA SER A 471 27.97 5.80 -30.10
C SER A 471 27.12 4.74 -29.42
N GLY A 472 25.87 4.63 -29.87
CA GLY A 472 25.21 3.35 -30.10
C GLY A 472 24.55 2.67 -28.90
N LEU A 473 23.30 3.05 -28.61
CA LEU A 473 22.29 2.12 -28.11
C LEU A 473 20.93 2.55 -28.69
N SER A 474 20.56 1.88 -29.77
CA SER A 474 19.33 2.06 -30.53
C SER A 474 18.12 1.65 -29.67
N LEU A 475 17.31 2.65 -29.30
CA LEU A 475 16.00 2.47 -28.71
C LEU A 475 14.95 2.61 -29.82
N GLU A 476 14.88 1.61 -30.70
CA GLU A 476 13.83 1.52 -31.71
C GLU A 476 12.55 0.93 -31.10
N LYS A 477 11.42 1.53 -31.47
CA LYS A 477 10.02 1.27 -31.05
C LYS A 477 9.51 2.07 -29.85
N PHE A 478 9.48 3.40 -30.00
CA PHE A 478 8.30 4.15 -29.58
C PHE A 478 7.54 4.55 -30.83
N GLY A 479 6.24 4.25 -30.84
CA GLY A 479 5.35 4.47 -31.99
C GLY A 479 5.35 5.91 -32.46
N GLU A 480 4.95 6.08 -33.72
CA GLU A 480 4.67 7.36 -34.37
C GLU A 480 4.04 8.32 -33.37
N LEU A 481 4.83 9.29 -32.90
CA LEU A 481 4.37 10.38 -32.06
C LEU A 481 3.46 11.23 -32.93
N GLU A 482 2.15 11.12 -32.73
CA GLU A 482 1.20 12.14 -33.17
C GLU A 482 1.78 13.51 -32.78
N GLU A 483 2.07 14.35 -33.78
CA GLU A 483 2.53 15.71 -33.54
C GLU A 483 1.53 16.40 -32.61
N ALA A 484 2.01 16.89 -31.46
CA ALA A 484 1.14 17.52 -30.48
C ALA A 484 0.38 18.68 -31.15
N PRO A 485 -0.95 18.81 -30.92
CA PRO A 485 -1.75 19.83 -31.58
C PRO A 485 -1.15 21.22 -31.32
N PRO A 486 -1.19 22.14 -32.30
CA PRO A 486 -0.61 23.46 -32.13
C PRO A 486 -1.20 24.14 -30.89
N THR A 487 -0.33 24.73 -30.06
CA THR A 487 -0.70 25.44 -28.84
C THR A 487 -0.38 26.93 -28.99
N ARG A 488 -1.27 27.80 -28.50
CA ARG A 488 -0.98 29.24 -28.38
C ARG A 488 -0.51 29.53 -26.95
N GLU A 489 0.70 30.06 -26.81
CA GLU A 489 1.30 30.40 -25.52
C GLU A 489 1.21 31.90 -25.22
N GLN A 490 0.94 32.26 -23.96
CA GLN A 490 0.96 33.63 -23.45
C GLN A 490 1.73 33.68 -22.13
N LEU A 491 2.48 34.76 -21.91
CA LEU A 491 3.35 34.94 -20.74
C LEU A 491 2.78 36.00 -19.80
N TRP A 492 2.80 35.72 -18.50
CA TRP A 492 2.22 36.60 -17.49
C TRP A 492 3.11 36.73 -16.24
N PRO A 493 3.38 37.95 -15.75
CA PRO A 493 4.18 38.15 -14.53
C PRO A 493 3.40 37.83 -13.25
N CYS A 494 2.08 38.04 -13.22
CA CYS A 494 1.24 37.76 -12.06
C CYS A 494 0.14 36.74 -12.37
N CYS A 495 -0.06 35.80 -11.44
CA CYS A 495 -1.14 34.81 -11.50
C CYS A 495 -1.87 34.77 -10.15
N LEU A 496 -3.10 35.30 -10.11
CA LEU A 496 -3.98 35.31 -8.95
C LEU A 496 -4.86 34.06 -8.92
N PHE A 497 -4.86 33.36 -7.78
CA PHE A 497 -5.80 32.29 -7.47
C PHE A 497 -6.81 32.76 -6.43
N TYR A 498 -8.09 32.64 -6.75
CA TYR A 498 -9.19 33.08 -5.89
C TYR A 498 -10.32 32.06 -5.88
N ALA A 499 -10.65 31.49 -4.71
CA ALA A 499 -11.72 30.49 -4.62
C ALA A 499 -13.12 31.14 -4.63
N VAL A 500 -13.99 30.64 -5.50
CA VAL A 500 -15.40 31.04 -5.65
C VAL A 500 -16.33 29.84 -5.50
N LYS A 501 -17.64 30.06 -5.56
CA LYS A 501 -18.65 29.00 -5.40
C LYS A 501 -18.51 27.92 -6.47
N GLU A 502 -18.36 28.34 -7.73
CA GLU A 502 -18.27 27.49 -8.91
C GLU A 502 -16.95 26.73 -9.02
N GLY A 503 -15.91 27.17 -8.31
CA GLY A 503 -14.56 26.70 -8.56
C GLY A 503 -13.47 27.65 -8.09
N ILE A 504 -12.36 27.69 -8.83
CA ILE A 504 -11.22 28.54 -8.51
C ILE A 504 -10.95 29.45 -9.71
N LEU A 505 -11.11 30.75 -9.50
CA LEU A 505 -10.80 31.78 -10.47
C LEU A 505 -9.27 31.94 -10.53
N VAL A 506 -8.72 31.78 -11.72
CA VAL A 506 -7.32 32.06 -12.04
C VAL A 506 -7.29 33.29 -12.93
N HIS A 507 -6.72 34.38 -12.44
CA HIS A 507 -6.59 35.62 -13.19
C HIS A 507 -5.13 35.92 -13.48
N PHE A 508 -4.83 36.21 -14.74
CA PHE A 508 -3.50 36.58 -15.19
C PHE A 508 -3.40 38.09 -15.39
N ALA A 509 -2.33 38.69 -14.86
CA ALA A 509 -2.16 40.14 -14.87
C ALA A 509 -0.71 40.53 -15.14
N ASP A 510 -0.54 41.76 -15.64
CA ASP A 510 0.76 42.39 -15.90
C ASP A 510 1.39 42.97 -14.63
N ASP A 511 0.57 43.25 -13.61
CA ASP A 511 0.94 43.88 -12.36
C ASP A 511 0.04 43.36 -11.21
N ILE A 512 0.48 43.63 -9.97
CA ILE A 512 -0.23 43.17 -8.78
C ILE A 512 -1.47 44.03 -8.48
N GLU A 513 -1.47 45.31 -8.87
CA GLU A 513 -2.59 46.24 -8.73
C GLU A 513 -3.84 45.75 -9.48
N SER A 514 -3.66 45.17 -10.66
CA SER A 514 -4.70 44.52 -11.44
C SER A 514 -5.31 43.33 -10.70
N CYS A 515 -4.48 42.54 -10.00
CA CYS A 515 -4.97 41.45 -9.14
C CYS A 515 -5.79 42.00 -7.96
N GLU A 516 -5.37 43.12 -7.37
CA GLU A 516 -6.14 43.79 -6.32
C GLU A 516 -7.48 44.30 -6.82
N GLU A 517 -7.53 44.89 -8.01
CA GLU A 517 -8.77 45.36 -8.62
C GLU A 517 -9.75 44.21 -8.83
N VAL A 518 -9.28 43.01 -9.20
CA VAL A 518 -10.13 41.82 -9.23
C VAL A 518 -10.73 41.54 -7.85
N VAL A 519 -9.94 41.56 -6.77
CA VAL A 519 -10.45 41.38 -5.41
C VAL A 519 -11.47 42.46 -5.02
N ARG A 520 -11.21 43.73 -5.36
CA ARG A 520 -12.18 44.84 -5.15
C ARG A 520 -13.48 44.62 -5.93
N SER A 521 -13.37 44.16 -7.18
CA SER A 521 -14.51 43.92 -8.07
C SER A 521 -15.38 42.74 -7.59
N VAL A 522 -14.76 41.67 -7.09
CA VAL A 522 -15.47 40.52 -6.52
C VAL A 522 -16.31 40.95 -5.34
N GLN A 523 -15.75 41.79 -4.47
CA GLN A 523 -16.47 42.32 -3.33
C GLN A 523 -17.61 43.26 -3.74
N ALA A 524 -17.37 44.18 -4.68
CA ALA A 524 -18.40 45.11 -5.16
C ALA A 524 -19.64 44.34 -5.65
N ARG A 525 -19.42 43.32 -6.48
CA ARG A 525 -20.48 42.42 -6.96
C ARG A 525 -21.18 41.67 -5.82
N TYR A 526 -20.42 41.28 -4.78
CA TYR A 526 -20.99 40.62 -3.61
C TYR A 526 -21.99 41.51 -2.87
N ARG A 527 -21.72 42.81 -2.71
CA ARG A 527 -22.66 43.76 -2.11
C ARG A 527 -23.90 43.99 -2.97
N ASP A 528 -23.73 44.13 -4.28
CA ASP A 528 -24.85 44.38 -5.20
C ASP A 528 -25.91 43.26 -5.13
N ALA A 529 -25.48 42.01 -5.01
CA ALA A 529 -26.40 40.89 -4.88
C ALA A 529 -27.08 40.76 -3.52
N GLN A 530 -26.56 41.42 -2.48
CA GLN A 530 -27.23 41.47 -1.17
C GLN A 530 -28.33 42.53 -1.11
N GLY A 531 -28.58 43.25 -2.20
CA GLY A 531 -29.73 44.14 -2.30
C GLY A 531 -29.63 45.41 -1.45
N THR A 532 -28.42 45.84 -1.05
CA THR A 532 -28.19 47.18 -0.47
C THR A 532 -28.30 48.27 -1.56
N VAL A 533 -29.46 48.33 -2.21
CA VAL A 533 -29.80 49.33 -3.23
C VAL A 533 -30.24 50.60 -2.49
N GLY A 534 -29.32 51.55 -2.29
CA GLY A 534 -29.67 52.86 -1.74
C GLY A 534 -28.55 53.66 -1.07
N ALA A 535 -27.37 53.10 -0.84
CA ALA A 535 -26.24 53.88 -0.33
C ALA A 535 -25.59 54.70 -1.46
N PRO A 536 -25.34 56.02 -1.28
CA PRO A 536 -24.69 56.85 -2.30
C PRO A 536 -23.28 56.31 -2.64
N PRO A 537 -22.77 56.56 -3.86
CA PRO A 537 -21.52 56.00 -4.38
C PRO A 537 -20.30 56.72 -3.82
N ASN A 538 -20.21 56.86 -2.49
CA ASN A 538 -18.91 57.08 -1.87
C ASN A 538 -18.16 55.76 -1.96
N HIS A 539 -17.08 55.76 -2.75
CA HIS A 539 -16.26 54.58 -3.04
C HIS A 539 -16.09 53.71 -1.80
N PRO A 540 -16.47 52.41 -1.85
CA PRO A 540 -16.33 51.53 -0.72
C PRO A 540 -14.85 51.45 -0.33
N GLN A 541 -14.55 51.72 0.94
CA GLN A 541 -13.19 51.64 1.47
C GLN A 541 -12.82 50.17 1.70
N VAL A 542 -12.63 49.44 0.59
CA VAL A 542 -11.99 48.13 0.65
C VAL A 542 -10.51 48.35 0.88
N HIS A 543 -10.08 48.08 2.10
CA HIS A 543 -8.68 48.19 2.44
C HIS A 543 -8.00 46.90 2.02
N ILE A 544 -7.24 46.99 0.93
CA ILE A 544 -6.43 45.87 0.47
C ILE A 544 -5.08 45.93 1.15
N VAL A 545 -4.68 44.77 1.63
CA VAL A 545 -3.42 44.52 2.30
C VAL A 545 -2.67 43.46 1.52
N ARG A 546 -1.40 43.74 1.25
CA ARG A 546 -0.45 42.80 0.64
C ARG A 546 0.48 42.26 1.70
N HIS A 547 0.73 40.96 1.69
CA HIS A 547 1.74 40.33 2.51
C HIS A 547 2.57 39.38 1.66
N SER A 548 3.88 39.66 1.54
CA SER A 548 4.80 38.72 0.92
C SER A 548 5.05 37.55 1.88
N ALA A 549 4.63 36.37 1.47
CA ALA A 549 4.75 35.14 2.25
C ALA A 549 6.09 34.42 2.02
N GLY A 550 6.84 34.79 0.97
CA GLY A 550 8.15 34.22 0.62
C GLY A 550 8.20 33.63 -0.79
N GLY A 551 9.35 33.04 -1.14
CA GLY A 551 9.54 32.38 -2.44
C GLY A 551 8.76 31.06 -2.54
N ALA A 552 8.10 30.84 -3.68
CA ALA A 552 7.46 29.57 -3.99
C ALA A 552 8.52 28.47 -4.12
N PRO A 553 8.24 27.24 -3.64
CA PRO A 553 9.17 26.12 -3.80
C PRO A 553 9.33 25.75 -5.29
N PRO A 554 10.45 25.14 -5.71
CA PRO A 554 10.67 24.75 -7.11
C PRO A 554 9.58 23.84 -7.70
N VAL A 555 8.86 23.11 -6.84
CA VAL A 555 7.74 22.22 -7.21
C VAL A 555 6.36 22.87 -7.04
N ALA A 556 6.28 24.20 -7.01
CA ALA A 556 5.06 24.95 -6.77
C ALA A 556 3.90 24.55 -7.69
N GLY A 557 4.15 24.35 -8.99
CA GLY A 557 3.11 23.92 -9.94
C GLY A 557 2.45 22.59 -9.56
N ARG A 558 3.24 21.63 -9.05
CA ARG A 558 2.74 20.34 -8.56
C ARG A 558 1.89 20.49 -7.30
N MET A 559 2.39 21.29 -6.36
CA MET A 559 1.74 21.53 -5.08
C MET A 559 0.41 22.27 -5.28
N ILE A 560 0.39 23.30 -6.13
CA ILE A 560 -0.83 24.01 -6.53
C ILE A 560 -1.81 23.04 -7.18
N SER A 561 -1.37 22.22 -8.14
CA SER A 561 -2.24 21.21 -8.78
C SER A 561 -2.91 20.30 -7.76
N GLN A 562 -2.16 19.86 -6.74
CA GLN A 562 -2.68 19.02 -5.66
C GLN A 562 -3.67 19.77 -4.77
N VAL A 563 -3.37 21.02 -4.38
CA VAL A 563 -4.29 21.87 -3.60
C VAL A 563 -5.57 22.11 -4.39
N LEU A 564 -5.47 22.53 -5.66
CA LEU A 564 -6.61 22.74 -6.57
C LEU A 564 -7.48 21.48 -6.66
N ARG A 565 -6.88 20.31 -6.88
CA ARG A 565 -7.59 19.02 -6.96
C ARG A 565 -8.34 18.69 -5.67
N ASN A 566 -7.74 18.96 -4.51
CA ASN A 566 -8.36 18.68 -3.22
C ASN A 566 -9.44 19.70 -2.88
N ASP A 567 -9.24 20.97 -3.21
CA ASP A 567 -10.18 22.04 -2.89
C ASP A 567 -11.38 22.08 -3.82
N LEU A 568 -11.22 21.73 -5.11
CA LEU A 568 -12.34 21.63 -6.06
C LEU A 568 -13.32 20.49 -5.71
N LYS A 569 -12.90 19.52 -4.89
CA LYS A 569 -13.77 18.44 -4.37
C LYS A 569 -14.61 18.84 -3.16
N ARG A 570 -14.26 19.93 -2.47
CA ARG A 570 -14.98 20.42 -1.29
C ARG A 570 -16.19 21.23 -1.71
N ASP A 571 -17.15 21.47 -0.83
CA ASP A 571 -18.25 22.40 -1.11
C ASP A 571 -17.86 23.82 -0.72
N PHE A 572 -18.28 24.82 -1.49
CA PHE A 572 -17.98 26.21 -1.14
C PHE A 572 -18.99 26.74 -0.12
N LYS A 573 -18.51 27.26 1.02
CA LYS A 573 -19.32 28.01 1.99
C LYS A 573 -18.63 29.32 2.37
N VAL A 574 -19.37 30.42 2.34
CA VAL A 574 -18.85 31.74 2.74
C VAL A 574 -18.40 31.73 4.21
N PHE A 575 -19.18 31.06 5.07
CA PHE A 575 -18.89 30.88 6.48
C PHE A 575 -18.78 29.39 6.80
N SER A 576 -17.65 28.99 7.36
CA SER A 576 -17.40 27.62 7.79
C SER A 576 -16.53 27.62 9.05
N THR A 577 -16.94 26.86 10.05
CA THR A 577 -16.15 26.70 11.28
C THR A 577 -14.88 25.90 11.02
N ALA A 578 -13.90 25.99 11.92
CA ALA A 578 -12.66 25.23 11.88
C ALA A 578 -12.88 23.72 11.61
N SER A 579 -13.86 23.10 12.29
CA SER A 579 -14.16 21.67 12.11
C SER A 579 -14.78 21.35 10.75
N GLN A 580 -15.56 22.26 10.18
CA GLN A 580 -16.21 22.13 8.87
C GLN A 580 -15.25 22.30 7.69
N GLN A 581 -14.04 22.81 7.92
CA GLN A 581 -13.06 23.03 6.85
C GLN A 581 -12.61 21.73 6.16
N LYS A 582 -12.92 20.55 6.70
CA LYS A 582 -12.65 19.27 6.04
C LYS A 582 -13.50 19.09 4.78
N ASP A 583 -14.78 19.44 4.88
CA ASP A 583 -15.78 19.20 3.84
C ASP A 583 -16.06 20.46 3.01
N PHE A 584 -15.84 21.63 3.62
CA PHE A 584 -16.08 22.92 3.01
C PHE A 584 -14.78 23.69 2.73
N THR A 585 -14.81 24.56 1.73
CA THR A 585 -13.74 25.52 1.43
C THR A 585 -14.31 26.92 1.25
N ASN A 586 -13.44 27.91 1.47
CA ASN A 586 -13.68 29.32 1.22
C ASN A 586 -12.38 29.99 0.76
N CYS A 587 -12.43 31.25 0.36
CA CYS A 587 -11.27 31.96 -0.19
C CYS A 587 -10.08 32.07 0.80
N VAL A 588 -10.36 32.22 2.10
CA VAL A 588 -9.33 32.28 3.15
C VAL A 588 -8.71 30.91 3.42
N ALA A 589 -9.53 29.87 3.57
CA ALA A 589 -9.09 28.51 3.82
C ALA A 589 -8.29 27.95 2.63
N PHE A 590 -8.71 28.25 1.40
CA PHE A 590 -7.97 27.91 0.19
C PHE A 590 -6.58 28.57 0.19
N SER A 591 -6.52 29.88 0.44
CA SER A 591 -5.25 30.62 0.48
C SER A 591 -4.30 30.10 1.56
N MET A 592 -4.85 29.75 2.72
CA MET A 592 -4.12 29.16 3.83
C MET A 592 -3.56 27.76 3.51
N ARG A 593 -4.33 26.92 2.79
CA ARG A 593 -3.84 25.60 2.34
C ARG A 593 -2.66 25.74 1.38
N ILE A 594 -2.70 26.71 0.46
CA ILE A 594 -1.56 27.00 -0.42
C ILE A 594 -0.32 27.40 0.39
N ILE A 595 -0.48 28.36 1.32
CA ILE A 595 0.62 28.85 2.18
C ILE A 595 1.20 27.70 3.01
N LYS A 596 0.35 26.88 3.62
CA LYS A 596 0.74 25.75 4.47
C LYS A 596 1.45 24.67 3.67
N ASP A 597 0.92 24.29 2.51
CA ASP A 597 1.54 23.29 1.65
C ASP A 597 2.91 23.79 1.19
N PHE A 598 3.04 25.07 0.83
CA PHE A 598 4.31 25.69 0.44
C PHE A 598 5.31 25.85 1.60
N GLN A 599 4.93 25.46 2.83
CA GLN A 599 5.75 25.62 4.04
C GLN A 599 6.14 27.08 4.31
N LEU A 600 5.29 28.02 3.90
CA LEU A 600 5.50 29.44 4.14
C LEU A 600 5.00 29.78 5.55
N ALA A 601 5.85 30.43 6.34
CA ALA A 601 5.57 30.75 7.73
C ALA A 601 4.76 32.05 7.86
N VAL A 602 3.50 32.04 7.41
CA VAL A 602 2.58 33.17 7.66
C VAL A 602 1.77 32.88 8.93
N ARG A 603 2.18 33.50 10.04
CA ARG A 603 1.54 33.35 11.36
C ARG A 603 0.61 34.52 11.65
N GLY A 604 -0.23 34.38 12.68
CA GLY A 604 -1.14 35.44 13.11
C GLY A 604 -0.40 36.72 13.51
N PHE A 605 0.83 36.60 14.04
CA PHE A 605 1.69 37.76 14.33
C PHE A 605 2.03 38.58 13.08
N ASP A 606 2.28 37.92 11.94
CA ASP A 606 2.59 38.62 10.68
C ASP A 606 1.40 39.44 10.20
N ILE A 607 0.19 38.88 10.34
CA ILE A 607 -1.06 39.59 10.02
C ILE A 607 -1.26 40.79 10.94
N VAL A 608 -1.02 40.63 12.25
CA VAL A 608 -1.10 41.74 13.20
C VAL A 608 -0.15 42.87 12.78
N LYS A 609 1.11 42.54 12.47
CA LYS A 609 2.13 43.51 12.05
C LYS A 609 1.74 44.23 10.77
N VAL A 610 1.19 43.51 9.80
CA VAL A 610 0.73 44.11 8.55
C VAL A 610 -0.48 45.03 8.78
N CYS A 611 -1.46 44.61 9.58
CA CYS A 611 -2.60 45.47 9.94
C CYS A 611 -2.18 46.71 10.75
N GLN A 612 -1.17 46.60 11.62
CA GLN A 612 -0.59 47.74 12.34
C GLN A 612 0.09 48.74 11.40
N SER A 613 0.75 48.25 10.34
CA SER A 613 1.39 49.11 9.33
C SER A 613 0.40 49.85 8.44
N ASN A 614 -0.86 49.40 8.38
CA ASN A 614 -1.92 50.04 7.62
C ASN A 614 -2.77 50.95 8.54
N PRO A 615 -2.70 52.29 8.37
CA PRO A 615 -3.39 53.24 9.25
C PRO A 615 -4.93 53.09 9.22
N ALA A 616 -5.50 52.45 8.21
CA ALA A 616 -6.94 52.27 8.10
C ALA A 616 -7.51 51.09 8.90
N LEU A 617 -6.72 50.04 9.16
CA LEU A 617 -7.19 48.84 9.85
C LEU A 617 -7.00 48.93 11.36
N GLY A 618 -5.89 49.50 11.81
CA GLY A 618 -5.55 49.65 13.22
C GLY A 618 -5.16 48.35 13.94
N HIS A 619 -4.56 48.50 15.12
CA HIS A 619 -4.00 47.39 15.92
C HIS A 619 -5.02 46.32 16.32
N LYS A 620 -6.19 46.75 16.81
CA LYS A 620 -7.23 45.85 17.33
C LYS A 620 -7.78 44.91 16.26
N THR A 621 -7.94 45.41 15.03
CA THR A 621 -8.34 44.59 13.87
C THR A 621 -7.27 43.55 13.56
N GLY A 622 -5.99 43.94 13.62
CA GLY A 622 -4.87 43.03 13.51
C GLY A 622 -4.93 41.87 14.50
N GLU A 623 -5.17 42.14 15.80
CA GLU A 623 -5.26 41.11 16.84
C GLU A 623 -6.41 40.13 16.61
N VAL A 624 -7.59 40.64 16.22
CA VAL A 624 -8.77 39.79 15.95
C VAL A 624 -8.52 38.91 14.73
N VAL A 625 -8.04 39.49 13.62
CA VAL A 625 -7.79 38.75 12.37
C VAL A 625 -6.63 37.77 12.55
N GLY A 626 -5.55 38.17 13.24
CA GLY A 626 -4.42 37.30 13.54
C GLY A 626 -4.82 36.11 14.43
N SER A 627 -5.67 36.33 15.44
CA SER A 627 -6.19 35.24 16.28
C SER A 627 -7.10 34.29 15.49
N ALA A 628 -7.96 34.83 14.62
CA ALA A 628 -8.81 34.03 13.74
C ALA A 628 -7.98 33.20 12.74
N TRP A 629 -6.91 33.80 12.19
CA TRP A 629 -5.97 33.12 11.31
C TRP A 629 -5.28 31.94 12.00
N GLU A 630 -4.75 32.13 13.22
CA GLU A 630 -4.11 31.04 13.97
C GLU A 630 -5.09 29.88 14.27
N LYS A 631 -6.33 30.20 14.66
CA LYS A 631 -7.36 29.18 14.86
C LYS A 631 -7.64 28.38 13.59
N LEU A 632 -7.70 29.07 12.45
CA LEU A 632 -7.92 28.42 11.16
C LEU A 632 -6.68 27.63 10.71
N TYR A 633 -5.47 28.14 10.96
CA TYR A 633 -4.19 27.51 10.62
C TYR A 633 -3.99 26.18 11.35
N HIS A 634 -4.48 26.07 12.57
CA HIS A 634 -4.46 24.81 13.31
C HIS A 634 -5.55 23.81 12.88
N ALA A 635 -6.61 24.29 12.23
CA ALA A 635 -7.75 23.47 11.83
C ALA A 635 -7.62 22.89 10.41
N VAL A 636 -7.04 23.68 9.51
CA VAL A 636 -6.55 23.29 8.18
C VAL A 636 -5.25 22.52 8.35
#